data_AF-A3FAE8-F1
#
_entry.id   AF-A3FAE8-F1
#
_cell.length_a   1.000
_cell.length_b   1.000
_cell.length_c   1.000
_cell.angle_alpha   90.00
_cell.angle_beta   90.00
_cell.angle_gamma   90.00
#
_symmetry.space_group_name_H-M   'P 1'
#
loop_
_entity.id
_entity.type
_entity.pdbx_description
1 polymer ?
#
loop_
_entity_poly.entity_id
_entity_poly.type
_entity_poly.pdbx_seq_one_letter_code
_entity_poly.pdbx_strand_id
1 'polypeptide(L)'
;YYFVPKAADRPIYSYRLSVVHFWALIFTYMWAGPHHLHYTALPDWTQSIGMLFSLILLAPSWGGMINGILTLSGAWHKLRTDPILKFLITSLSFYGMSTFEGPMMSIKTVNSLSHYTDWIVGHVHEG
;
A
#
# COMPACT_ATOMS: atom_id res chain seq x y z
N TYR A 1 4.71 4.52 -11.84
CA TYR A 1 6.00 4.25 -12.50
C TYR A 1 6.18 4.89 -13.86
N TYR A 2 5.26 4.71 -14.82
CA TYR A 2 5.38 5.43 -16.11
C TYR A 2 4.81 6.85 -16.05
N PHE A 3 3.53 6.98 -15.68
CA PHE A 3 2.81 8.26 -15.79
C PHE A 3 3.26 9.34 -14.81
N VAL A 4 3.62 9.00 -13.57
CA VAL A 4 4.10 9.97 -12.57
C VAL A 4 5.33 10.74 -13.05
N PRO A 5 6.47 10.11 -13.39
CA PRO A 5 7.63 10.84 -13.90
C PRO A 5 7.34 11.52 -15.24
N LYS A 6 6.50 10.92 -16.10
CA LYS A 6 6.15 11.50 -17.40
C LYS A 6 5.34 12.80 -17.28
N ALA A 7 4.35 12.84 -16.39
CA ALA A 7 3.52 14.02 -16.14
C ALA A 7 4.28 15.07 -15.30
N ALA A 8 5.06 14.61 -14.31
CA ALA A 8 5.89 15.51 -13.51
C ALA A 8 7.04 16.12 -14.31
N ASP A 9 7.46 15.49 -15.41
CA ASP A 9 8.70 15.76 -16.13
C ASP A 9 9.91 15.74 -15.18
N ARG A 10 10.02 14.64 -14.42
CA ARG A 10 11.03 14.43 -13.39
C ARG A 10 11.56 13.00 -13.48
N PRO A 11 12.86 12.77 -13.22
CA PRO A 11 13.37 11.42 -13.07
C PRO A 11 12.75 10.74 -11.85
N ILE A 12 12.61 9.41 -11.92
CA ILE A 12 12.20 8.61 -10.75
C ILE A 12 13.17 8.87 -9.59
N TYR A 13 12.61 9.08 -8.40
CA TYR A 13 13.37 9.46 -7.21
C TYR A 13 14.51 8.47 -6.87
N SER A 14 14.21 7.17 -6.73
CA SER A 14 15.21 6.18 -6.31
C SER A 14 15.08 4.85 -7.05
N TYR A 15 16.08 4.53 -7.86
CA TYR A 15 16.20 3.22 -8.50
C TYR A 15 16.42 2.09 -7.48
N ARG A 16 17.26 2.31 -6.47
CA ARG A 16 17.51 1.30 -5.42
C ARG A 16 16.22 0.96 -4.67
N LEU A 17 15.40 1.97 -4.38
CA LEU A 17 14.09 1.75 -3.78
C LEU A 17 13.19 0.96 -4.74
N SER A 18 13.20 1.25 -6.05
CA SER A 18 12.49 0.46 -7.06
C SER A 18 12.85 -1.03 -7.02
N VAL A 19 14.13 -1.37 -6.84
CA VAL A 19 14.56 -2.77 -6.72
C VAL A 19 14.04 -3.40 -5.43
N VAL A 20 14.28 -2.74 -4.29
CA VAL A 20 13.93 -3.28 -2.97
C VAL A 20 12.42 -3.45 -2.83
N HIS A 21 11.64 -2.40 -3.13
CA HIS A 21 10.20 -2.46 -2.92
C HIS A 21 9.53 -3.43 -3.89
N PHE A 22 10.03 -3.59 -5.13
CA PHE A 22 9.50 -4.55 -6.09
C PHE A 22 9.66 -5.99 -5.59
N TRP A 23 10.89 -6.39 -5.25
CA TRP A 23 11.17 -7.76 -4.85
C TRP A 23 10.56 -8.10 -3.49
N ALA A 24 10.64 -7.19 -2.53
CA ALA A 24 10.00 -7.39 -1.24
C ALA A 24 8.47 -7.46 -1.39
N LEU A 25 7.84 -6.61 -2.20
CA LEU A 25 6.38 -6.66 -2.42
C LEU A 25 5.96 -7.98 -3.06
N ILE A 26 6.54 -8.36 -4.19
CA ILE A 26 6.10 -9.55 -4.93
C ILE A 26 6.30 -10.84 -4.14
N PHE A 27 7.33 -10.91 -3.29
CA PHE A 27 7.56 -12.04 -2.41
C PHE A 27 6.58 -12.06 -1.23
N THR A 28 6.43 -10.94 -0.53
CA THR A 28 5.66 -10.88 0.73
C THR A 28 4.16 -10.93 0.51
N TYR A 29 3.65 -10.34 -0.57
CA TYR A 29 2.21 -10.25 -0.83
C TYR A 29 1.54 -11.63 -0.95
N MET A 30 2.25 -12.63 -1.47
CA MET A 30 1.74 -14.01 -1.61
C MET A 30 1.36 -14.66 -0.27
N TRP A 31 1.94 -14.19 0.83
CA TRP A 31 1.71 -14.73 2.18
C TRP A 31 0.56 -14.05 2.92
N ALA A 32 0.05 -12.92 2.42
CA ALA A 32 -0.94 -12.11 3.14
C ALA A 32 -2.35 -12.75 3.17
N GLY A 33 -2.64 -13.75 2.32
CA GLY A 33 -3.96 -14.35 2.18
C GLY A 33 -4.70 -14.73 3.50
N PRO A 34 -4.04 -15.38 4.48
CA PRO A 34 -4.69 -15.77 5.73
C PRO A 34 -5.19 -14.60 6.60
N HIS A 35 -4.84 -13.34 6.32
CA HIS A 35 -5.38 -12.18 7.06
C HIS A 35 -6.89 -11.98 6.87
N HIS A 36 -7.48 -12.62 5.86
CA HIS A 36 -8.93 -12.64 5.63
C HIS A 36 -9.64 -13.67 6.52
N LEU A 37 -8.90 -14.55 7.20
CA LEU A 37 -9.41 -15.75 7.84
C LEU A 37 -9.05 -15.82 9.33
N HIS A 38 -8.84 -14.66 9.95
CA HIS A 38 -8.59 -14.58 11.39
C HIS A 38 -9.80 -15.07 12.20
N TYR A 39 -9.53 -15.86 13.23
CA TYR A 39 -10.54 -16.47 14.11
C TYR A 39 -11.61 -17.31 13.37
N THR A 40 -11.25 -17.85 12.21
CA THR A 40 -12.07 -18.83 11.47
C THR A 40 -11.62 -20.26 11.80
N ALA A 41 -12.18 -21.26 11.09
CA ALA A 41 -11.73 -22.65 11.16
C ALA A 41 -10.30 -22.89 10.59
N LEU A 42 -9.68 -21.86 9.99
CA LEU A 42 -8.32 -21.95 9.47
C LEU A 42 -7.31 -22.17 10.61
N PRO A 43 -6.31 -23.07 10.48
CA PRO A 43 -5.34 -23.33 11.54
C PRO A 43 -4.59 -22.07 12.02
N ASP A 44 -4.44 -21.92 13.34
CA ASP A 44 -3.88 -20.70 13.95
C ASP A 44 -2.51 -20.29 13.42
N TRP A 45 -1.63 -21.26 13.11
CA TRP A 45 -0.29 -20.96 12.61
C TRP A 45 -0.33 -20.27 11.24
N THR A 46 -1.26 -20.66 10.36
CA THR A 46 -1.43 -20.03 9.04
C THR A 46 -1.95 -18.61 9.18
N GLN A 47 -2.89 -18.38 10.09
CA GLN A 47 -3.40 -17.04 10.39
C GLN A 47 -2.26 -16.14 10.89
N SER A 48 -1.40 -16.65 11.78
CA SER A 48 -0.27 -15.89 12.31
C SER A 48 0.79 -15.57 11.25
N ILE A 49 1.03 -16.47 10.29
CA ILE A 49 1.87 -16.19 9.12
C ILE A 49 1.25 -15.07 8.27
N GLY A 50 -0.06 -15.14 8.00
CA GLY A 50 -0.76 -14.09 7.25
C GLY A 50 -0.65 -12.73 7.91
N MET A 51 -0.87 -12.64 9.22
CA MET A 51 -0.68 -11.41 10.00
C MET A 51 0.78 -10.91 9.91
N LEU A 52 1.76 -11.77 10.17
CA LEU A 52 3.17 -11.38 10.18
C LEU A 52 3.60 -10.81 8.82
N PHE A 53 3.30 -11.49 7.73
CA PHE A 53 3.69 -11.03 6.40
C PHE A 53 2.89 -9.81 5.95
N SER A 54 1.64 -9.66 6.38
CA SER A 54 0.85 -8.44 6.12
C SER A 54 1.44 -7.22 6.85
N LEU A 55 1.98 -7.38 8.05
CA LEU A 55 2.72 -6.33 8.74
C LEU A 55 4.04 -5.97 8.02
N ILE A 56 4.79 -6.98 7.57
CA ILE A 56 6.01 -6.76 6.77
C ILE A 56 5.67 -6.05 5.45
N LEU A 57 4.54 -6.38 4.83
CA LEU A 57 4.07 -5.85 3.55
C LEU A 57 3.88 -4.33 3.54
N LEU A 58 3.71 -3.71 4.72
CA LEU A 58 3.64 -2.26 4.86
C LEU A 58 4.86 -1.57 4.23
N ALA A 59 6.07 -2.02 4.58
CA ALA A 59 7.31 -1.39 4.14
C ALA A 59 7.51 -1.37 2.61
N PRO A 60 7.40 -2.50 1.88
CA PRO A 60 7.53 -2.49 0.43
C PRO A 60 6.35 -1.80 -0.28
N SER A 61 5.15 -1.82 0.30
CA SER A 61 4.01 -1.07 -0.25
C SER A 61 4.27 0.43 -0.19
N TRP A 62 4.64 0.95 0.98
CA TRP A 62 5.02 2.36 1.13
C TRP A 62 6.26 2.72 0.31
N GLY A 63 7.17 1.79 0.04
CA GLY A 63 8.25 1.99 -0.90
C GLY A 63 7.77 2.48 -2.27
N GLY A 64 6.65 1.95 -2.78
CA GLY A 64 6.01 2.41 -4.02
C GLY A 64 5.45 3.83 -3.90
N MET A 65 4.71 4.11 -2.83
CA MET A 65 4.16 5.44 -2.55
C MET A 65 5.28 6.49 -2.45
N ILE A 66 6.28 6.23 -1.61
CA ILE A 66 7.41 7.14 -1.35
C ILE A 66 8.16 7.43 -2.65
N ASN A 67 8.46 6.40 -3.45
CA ASN A 67 9.17 6.61 -4.71
C ASN A 67 8.35 7.43 -5.70
N GLY A 68 7.03 7.22 -5.76
CA GLY A 68 6.10 8.00 -6.58
C GLY A 68 5.97 9.46 -6.12
N ILE A 69 5.74 9.69 -4.83
CA ILE A 69 5.57 11.04 -4.27
C ILE A 69 6.88 11.83 -4.35
N LEU A 70 8.01 11.24 -3.96
CA LEU A 70 9.30 11.94 -3.98
C LEU A 70 9.81 12.21 -5.39
N THR A 71 9.31 11.50 -6.42
CA THR A 71 9.55 11.84 -7.84
C THR A 71 9.02 13.24 -8.17
N LEU A 72 7.99 13.71 -7.46
CA LEU A 72 7.45 15.07 -7.60
C LEU A 72 8.30 16.15 -6.90
N SER A 73 9.34 15.79 -6.15
CA SER A 73 10.15 16.78 -5.43
C SER A 73 10.71 17.84 -6.37
N GLY A 74 10.43 19.11 -6.08
CA GLY A 74 10.73 20.28 -6.93
C GLY A 74 9.62 20.65 -7.93
N ALA A 75 8.63 19.79 -8.16
CA ALA A 75 7.51 19.99 -9.08
C ALA A 75 6.14 20.12 -8.39
N TRP A 76 6.10 20.23 -7.06
CA TRP A 76 4.86 20.38 -6.26
C TRP A 76 3.96 21.54 -6.72
N HIS A 77 4.54 22.63 -7.24
CA HIS A 77 3.80 23.76 -7.78
C HIS A 77 2.85 23.36 -8.93
N LYS A 78 3.21 22.32 -9.71
CA LYS A 78 2.38 21.80 -10.81
C LYS A 78 1.05 21.23 -10.32
N LEU A 79 0.92 20.83 -9.04
CA LEU A 79 -0.37 20.37 -8.50
C LEU A 79 -1.44 21.46 -8.49
N ARG A 80 -1.07 22.73 -8.58
CA ARG A 80 -2.04 23.83 -8.65
C ARG A 80 -2.67 23.95 -10.04
N THR A 81 -1.96 23.53 -11.09
CA THR A 81 -2.32 23.81 -12.49
C THR A 81 -2.57 22.55 -13.32
N ASP A 82 -1.94 21.42 -12.98
CA ASP A 82 -2.07 20.15 -13.69
C ASP A 82 -3.02 19.21 -12.92
N PRO A 83 -4.27 19.03 -13.39
CA PRO A 83 -5.21 18.12 -12.76
C PRO A 83 -4.81 16.65 -12.90
N ILE A 84 -4.12 16.25 -13.97
CA ILE A 84 -3.65 14.87 -14.17
C ILE A 84 -2.66 14.53 -13.08
N LEU A 85 -1.69 15.42 -12.83
CA LEU A 85 -0.72 15.23 -11.76
C LEU A 85 -1.37 15.23 -10.38
N LYS A 86 -2.40 16.06 -10.17
CA LYS A 86 -3.22 16.03 -8.96
C LYS A 86 -3.88 14.66 -8.76
N PHE A 87 -4.52 14.10 -9.78
CA PHE A 87 -5.09 12.75 -9.73
C PHE A 87 -4.04 11.69 -9.39
N LEU A 88 -2.87 11.74 -10.03
CA LEU A 88 -1.80 10.76 -9.79
C LEU A 88 -1.28 10.80 -8.34
N ILE A 89 -1.13 12.00 -7.76
CA ILE A 89 -0.65 12.14 -6.38
C ILE A 89 -1.73 11.78 -5.36
N THR A 90 -2.98 12.19 -5.59
CA THR A 90 -4.11 11.76 -4.77
C THR A 90 -4.24 10.24 -4.79
N SER A 91 -4.11 9.61 -5.95
CA SER A 91 -4.08 8.14 -6.06
C SER A 91 -2.94 7.51 -5.24
N LEU A 92 -1.73 8.05 -5.27
CA LEU A 92 -0.64 7.56 -4.43
C LEU A 92 -0.90 7.77 -2.94
N SER A 93 -1.58 8.85 -2.54
CA SER A 93 -1.97 9.09 -1.15
C SER A 93 -2.98 8.05 -0.65
N PHE A 94 -4.02 7.76 -1.42
CA PHE A 94 -5.02 6.72 -1.10
C PHE A 94 -4.40 5.31 -1.14
N TYR A 95 -3.50 5.04 -2.09
CA TYR A 95 -2.68 3.83 -2.07
C TYR A 95 -1.86 3.71 -0.78
N GLY A 96 -1.22 4.79 -0.32
CA GLY A 96 -0.46 4.79 0.92
C GLY A 96 -1.31 4.58 2.17
N MET A 97 -2.49 5.19 2.20
CA MET A 97 -3.45 5.07 3.29
C MET A 97 -4.01 3.64 3.37
N SER A 98 -4.43 3.06 2.24
CA SER A 98 -5.03 1.73 2.20
C SER A 98 -3.98 0.65 2.47
N THR A 99 -2.77 0.82 1.94
CA THR A 99 -1.64 -0.08 2.26
C THR A 99 -1.06 0.11 3.65
N PHE A 100 -1.53 1.10 4.41
CA PHE A 100 -1.33 1.19 5.86
C PHE A 100 -2.49 0.55 6.64
N GLU A 101 -3.73 0.87 6.27
CA GLU A 101 -4.93 0.35 6.93
C GLU A 101 -5.03 -1.18 6.82
N GLY A 102 -4.70 -1.75 5.66
CA GLY A 102 -4.70 -3.21 5.43
C GLY A 102 -3.83 -3.96 6.45
N PRO A 103 -2.52 -3.65 6.58
CA PRO A 103 -1.67 -4.20 7.63
C PRO A 103 -2.22 -3.99 9.05
N MET A 104 -2.83 -2.85 9.36
CA MET A 104 -3.46 -2.64 10.67
C MET A 104 -4.64 -3.58 10.91
N MET A 105 -5.51 -3.77 9.92
CA MET A 105 -6.64 -4.72 9.98
C MET A 105 -6.21 -6.18 9.90
N SER A 106 -4.99 -6.48 9.46
CA SER A 106 -4.40 -7.83 9.52
C SER A 106 -3.94 -8.22 10.93
N ILE A 107 -3.90 -7.27 11.88
CA ILE A 107 -3.61 -7.59 13.28
C ILE A 107 -4.84 -8.29 13.85
N LYS A 108 -4.69 -9.51 14.38
CA LYS A 108 -5.81 -10.33 14.88
C LYS A 108 -6.78 -9.51 15.77
N THR A 109 -6.27 -8.77 16.76
CA THR A 109 -7.10 -7.93 17.65
C THR A 109 -7.88 -6.83 16.94
N VAL A 110 -7.33 -6.23 15.87
CA VAL A 110 -8.06 -5.24 15.07
C VAL A 110 -9.09 -5.95 14.19
N ASN A 111 -8.69 -7.07 13.59
CA ASN A 111 -9.55 -7.90 12.76
C ASN A 111 -10.78 -8.41 13.52
N SER A 112 -10.66 -8.74 14.82
CA SER A 112 -11.81 -9.15 15.62
C SER A 112 -12.91 -8.08 15.73
N LEU A 113 -12.61 -6.82 15.40
CA LEU A 113 -13.57 -5.73 15.29
C LEU A 113 -13.91 -5.40 13.83
N SER A 114 -12.94 -5.40 12.92
CA SER A 114 -13.17 -4.99 11.54
C SER A 114 -13.87 -6.06 10.70
N HIS A 115 -13.64 -7.35 10.99
CA HIS A 115 -14.15 -8.46 10.21
C HIS A 115 -15.69 -8.51 10.22
N TYR A 116 -16.29 -8.77 9.05
CA TYR A 116 -17.74 -8.74 8.82
C TYR A 116 -18.44 -7.39 9.09
N THR A 117 -17.72 -6.28 9.08
CA THR A 117 -18.29 -4.93 9.20
C THR A 117 -18.08 -4.12 7.91
N ASP A 118 -18.79 -2.98 7.81
CA ASP A 118 -18.59 -2.02 6.71
C ASP A 118 -17.19 -1.38 6.70
N TRP A 119 -16.37 -1.59 7.73
CA TRP A 119 -14.96 -1.18 7.70
C TRP A 119 -14.21 -1.86 6.55
N ILE A 120 -14.43 -3.16 6.32
CA ILE A 120 -13.80 -3.87 5.19
C ILE A 120 -14.26 -3.28 3.84
N VAL A 121 -15.52 -2.89 3.73
CA VAL A 121 -16.05 -2.22 2.53
C VAL A 121 -15.38 -0.87 2.33
N GLY A 122 -15.22 -0.08 3.40
CA GLY A 122 -14.49 1.19 3.39
C GLY A 122 -13.07 1.03 2.88
N HIS A 123 -12.30 0.09 3.46
CA HIS A 123 -10.94 -0.23 3.04
C HIS A 123 -10.83 -0.56 1.54
N VAL A 124 -11.77 -1.37 1.03
CA VAL A 124 -11.80 -1.78 -0.37
C VAL A 124 -12.05 -0.59 -1.31
N HIS A 125 -12.89 0.37 -0.91
CA HIS A 125 -13.19 1.55 -1.74
C HIS A 125 -12.18 2.69 -1.55
N GLU A 126 -11.37 2.64 -0.50
CA GLU A 126 -10.25 3.54 -0.30
C GLU A 126 -9.09 3.25 -1.28
N GLY A 127 -8.81 1.97 -1.53
CA GLY A 127 -7.78 1.51 -2.46
C GLY A 127 -8.15 1.65 -3.94
#